data_AF-A0A0X8CMR9-F1
#
_entry.id   AF-A0A0X8CMR9-F1
#
_cell.length_a   1.000
_cell.length_b   1.000
_cell.length_c   1.000
_cell.angle_alpha   90.00
_cell.angle_beta   90.00
_cell.angle_gamma   90.00
#
_symmetry.space_group_name_H-M   'P 1'
#
loop_
_entity.id
_entity.type
_entity.pdbx_description
1 polymer ?
#
loop_
_entity_poly.entity_id
_entity_poly.type
_entity_poly.pdbx_seq_one_letter_code
_entity_poly.pdbx_strand_id
1 'polypeptide(L)' 'MARKILLATIMLAALTGVSEGPAFAQGHMGTPQEQKACTRDAQRFCRKDLGNDMAVQGCLQANRAKLSKSCSNVFKSHGM' A
#
# COMPACT_ATOMS: atom_id res chain seq x y z
N MET A 1 -56.88 -14.33 7.48
CA MET A 1 -57.72 -13.18 7.10
C MET A 1 -56.80 -12.02 6.70
N ALA A 2 -56.11 -11.98 5.55
CA ALA A 2 -56.54 -12.13 4.16
C ALA A 2 -57.77 -11.27 3.85
N ARG A 3 -57.53 -10.04 3.39
CA ARG A 3 -58.40 -9.15 2.57
C ARG A 3 -57.98 -7.70 2.83
N LYS A 4 -57.27 -7.05 1.90
CA LYS A 4 -57.80 -6.03 0.96
C LYS A 4 -56.78 -4.88 1.03
N ILE A 5 -56.26 -4.20 0.02
CA ILE A 5 -56.56 -3.94 -1.39
C ILE A 5 -55.21 -3.40 -1.91
N LEU A 6 -54.56 -4.06 -2.88
CA LEU A 6 -54.41 -3.55 -4.25
C LEU A 6 -54.11 -2.04 -4.32
N LEU A 7 -52.83 -1.64 -4.32
CA LEU A 7 -52.36 -0.48 -5.09
C LEU A 7 -50.90 -0.72 -5.49
N ALA A 8 -50.73 -1.22 -6.71
CA ALA A 8 -49.47 -1.20 -7.44
C ALA A 8 -49.08 0.26 -7.69
N THR A 9 -47.95 0.69 -7.14
CA THR A 9 -47.23 1.88 -7.61
C THR A 9 -45.79 1.49 -7.87
N ILE A 10 -45.47 1.46 -9.16
CA ILE A 10 -44.14 1.31 -9.72
C ILE A 10 -43.42 2.64 -9.45
N MET A 11 -42.22 2.62 -8.86
CA MET A 11 -41.04 3.36 -9.32
C MET A 11 -39.84 3.20 -8.35
N LEU A 12 -38.83 2.48 -8.84
CA LEU A 12 -37.42 2.86 -8.84
C LEU A 12 -36.76 3.34 -7.53
N ALA A 13 -36.05 2.45 -6.84
CA ALA A 13 -34.89 2.84 -6.03
C ALA A 13 -33.82 1.75 -6.10
N ALA A 14 -32.62 2.19 -6.46
CA ALA A 14 -31.44 1.43 -6.84
C ALA A 14 -31.07 0.28 -5.90
N LEU A 15 -30.52 -0.79 -6.51
CA LEU A 15 -29.71 -1.78 -5.82
C LEU A 15 -28.62 -1.05 -5.03
N THR A 16 -28.71 -1.04 -3.70
CA THR A 16 -27.60 -0.68 -2.84
C THR A 16 -26.58 -1.81 -2.87
N GLY A 17 -25.83 -1.89 -3.96
CA GLY A 17 -24.53 -2.54 -3.95
C GLY A 17 -23.62 -1.70 -3.07
N VAL A 18 -23.45 -2.10 -1.82
CA VAL A 18 -22.34 -1.62 -1.00
C VAL A 18 -21.08 -2.22 -1.59
N SER A 19 -20.55 -1.55 -2.62
CA SER A 19 -19.20 -1.80 -3.09
C SER A 19 -18.25 -1.33 -2.00
N GLU A 20 -17.84 -2.28 -1.15
CA GLU A 20 -16.66 -2.19 -0.29
C GLU A 20 -15.46 -2.04 -1.23
N GLY A 21 -15.17 -0.81 -1.65
CA GLY A 21 -13.95 -0.51 -2.39
C GLY A 21 -12.75 -0.95 -1.55
N PRO A 22 -11.70 -1.54 -2.14
CA PRO A 22 -10.53 -1.90 -1.38
C PRO A 22 -9.96 -0.59 -0.80
N ALA A 23 -9.98 -0.49 0.52
CA ALA A 23 -9.20 0.50 1.21
C ALA A 23 -7.74 0.20 0.89
N PHE A 24 -7.18 0.88 -0.12
CA PHE A 24 -5.74 0.94 -0.30
C PHE A 24 -5.20 1.64 0.94
N ALA A 25 -4.86 0.83 1.95
CA ALA A 25 -4.05 1.28 3.05
C ALA A 25 -2.86 1.99 2.42
N GLN A 26 -2.64 3.25 2.79
CA GLN A 26 -1.42 3.97 2.48
C GLN A 26 -0.30 3.34 3.33
N GLY A 27 0.02 2.10 3.01
CA GLY A 27 1.07 1.32 3.63
C GLY A 27 2.36 2.03 3.28
N HIS A 28 3.12 2.36 4.31
CA HIS A 28 4.52 2.69 4.15
C HIS A 28 5.16 1.70 3.16
N MET A 29 5.94 2.24 2.23
CA MET A 29 6.63 1.45 1.22
C MET A 29 7.57 0.46 1.93
N GLY A 30 7.32 -0.83 1.74
CA GLY A 30 8.03 -1.94 2.39
C GLY A 30 7.54 -2.27 3.80
N THR A 31 7.77 -3.52 4.23
CA THR A 31 7.42 -3.94 5.60
C THR A 31 8.36 -3.28 6.63
N PRO A 32 7.95 -3.12 7.90
CA PRO A 32 8.85 -2.60 8.95
C PRO A 32 10.16 -3.40 9.07
N GLN A 33 10.10 -4.70 8.78
CA GLN A 33 11.25 -5.59 8.74
C GLN A 33 12.22 -5.21 7.61
N GLU A 34 11.71 -4.85 6.44
CA GLU A 34 12.49 -4.42 5.28
C GLU A 34 13.12 -3.05 5.49
N GLN A 35 12.35 -2.10 6.04
CA GLN A 35 12.87 -0.79 6.42
C GLN A 35 14.02 -0.93 7.43
N LYS A 36 13.88 -1.82 8.42
CA LYS A 36 14.93 -2.13 9.38
C LYS A 36 16.18 -2.73 8.73
N ALA A 37 16.01 -3.65 7.78
CA ALA A 37 17.12 -4.22 7.01
C ALA A 37 17.89 -3.15 6.21
N CYS A 38 17.18 -2.13 5.71
CA CYS A 38 17.74 -1.03 4.92
C CYS A 38 18.13 0.22 5.73
N THR A 39 17.85 0.28 7.04
CA THR A 39 18.05 1.50 7.85
C THR A 39 19.50 2.00 7.83
N ARG A 40 20.45 1.07 7.95
CA ARG A 40 21.89 1.37 7.90
C ARG A 40 22.32 1.98 6.56
N ASP A 41 21.78 1.44 5.46
CA ASP A 41 22.10 1.91 4.12
C ASP A 41 21.41 3.24 3.82
N ALA A 42 20.15 3.41 4.26
CA ALA A 42 19.42 4.67 4.15
C ALA A 42 20.14 5.81 4.92
N GLN A 43 20.63 5.53 6.12
CA GLN A 43 21.43 6.49 6.91
C GLN A 43 22.80 6.81 6.30
N ARG A 44 23.32 5.98 5.41
CA ARG A 44 24.62 6.17 4.78
C ARG A 44 24.52 6.87 3.42
N PHE A 45 23.58 6.42 2.59
CA PHE A 45 23.44 6.84 1.20
C PHE A 45 22.29 7.84 0.99
N CYS A 46 21.24 7.78 1.82
CA CYS A 46 19.97 8.47 1.63
C CYS A 46 19.64 9.46 2.75
N ARG A 47 20.66 10.02 3.42
CA ARG A 47 20.49 10.92 4.58
C ARG A 47 19.52 12.08 4.33
N LYS A 48 19.57 12.64 3.13
CA LYS A 48 18.74 13.78 2.69
C LYS A 48 17.27 13.39 2.48
N ASP A 49 17.00 12.11 2.28
CA ASP A 49 15.68 11.57 1.96
C ASP A 49 15.00 10.96 3.20
N LEU A 50 15.73 10.81 4.32
CA LEU A 50 15.21 10.28 5.58
C LEU A 50 13.98 11.07 6.06
N GLY A 51 12.93 10.35 6.45
CA GLY A 51 11.64 10.94 6.84
C GLY A 51 10.60 10.96 5.72
N ASN A 52 10.99 10.64 4.48
CA ASN A 52 10.07 10.38 3.38
C ASN A 52 10.34 8.99 2.80
N ASP A 53 9.49 8.03 3.14
CA ASP A 53 9.63 6.64 2.72
C ASP A 53 9.72 6.45 1.20
N MET A 54 8.97 7.25 0.43
CA MET A 54 9.02 7.23 -1.04
C MET A 54 10.39 7.68 -1.55
N ALA A 55 10.93 8.76 -0.97
CA ALA A 55 12.24 9.28 -1.34
C ALA A 55 13.37 8.33 -0.92
N VAL A 56 13.27 7.74 0.28
CA VAL A 56 14.22 6.73 0.76
C VAL A 56 14.21 5.51 -0.17
N GLN A 57 13.03 4.99 -0.54
CA GLN A 57 12.95 3.86 -1.46
C GLN A 57 13.61 4.18 -2.81
N GLY A 58 13.29 5.34 -3.40
CA GLY A 58 13.90 5.77 -4.66
C GLY A 58 15.43 5.89 -4.56
N CYS A 59 15.92 6.47 -3.45
CA CYS A 59 17.36 6.58 -3.21
C CYS A 59 18.03 5.21 -3.02
N LEU A 60 17.43 4.29 -2.25
CA LEU A 60 17.94 2.94 -2.06
C LEU A 60 17.95 2.18 -3.39
N GLN A 61 16.89 2.31 -4.20
CA GLN A 61 16.80 1.72 -5.53
C GLN A 61 17.91 2.22 -6.46
N ALA A 62 18.19 3.53 -6.45
CA ALA A 62 19.30 4.11 -7.21
C ALA A 62 20.68 3.65 -6.73
N ASN A 63 20.80 3.23 -5.46
CA ASN A 63 22.06 2.78 -4.86
C ASN A 63 22.18 1.26 -4.72
N ARG A 64 21.33 0.46 -5.37
CA ARG A 64 21.29 -1.02 -5.17
C ARG A 64 22.63 -1.72 -5.25
N ALA A 65 23.51 -1.33 -6.16
CA ALA A 65 24.84 -1.92 -6.29
C ALA A 65 25.75 -1.68 -5.07
N LYS A 66 25.43 -0.70 -4.23
CA LYS A 66 26.20 -0.29 -3.03
C LYS A 66 25.53 -0.68 -1.72
N LEU A 67 24.31 -1.20 -1.76
CA LEU A 67 23.57 -1.58 -0.57
C LEU A 67 24.22 -2.78 0.12
N SER A 68 23.98 -2.91 1.42
CA SER A 68 24.33 -4.12 2.15
C SER A 68 23.59 -5.33 1.59
N LYS A 69 24.10 -6.53 1.89
CA LYS A 69 23.46 -7.79 1.47
C LYS A 69 22.04 -7.93 2.05
N SER A 70 21.82 -7.44 3.26
CA SER A 70 20.49 -7.47 3.91
C SER A 70 19.47 -6.63 3.14
N CYS A 71 19.80 -5.38 2.84
CA CYS A 71 18.91 -4.51 2.07
C CYS A 71 18.78 -4.94 0.60
N SER A 72 19.86 -5.43 -0.01
CA SER A 72 19.80 -5.98 -1.38
C SER A 72 18.88 -7.20 -1.47
N ASN A 73 18.83 -8.03 -0.44
CA ASN A 73 17.93 -9.19 -0.41
C ASN A 73 16.47 -8.77 -0.33
N VAL A 74 16.13 -7.67 0.36
CA VAL A 74 14.78 -7.10 0.35
C VAL A 74 14.33 -6.84 -1.09
N PHE A 75 15.14 -6.11 -1.85
CA PHE A 75 14.80 -5.80 -3.23
C PHE A 75 14.68 -7.04 -4.12
N LYS A 76 15.58 -8.02 -3.95
CA LYS A 76 15.50 -9.30 -4.66
C LYS A 76 14.25 -10.10 -4.33
N SER A 77 13.82 -10.14 -3.07
CA SER A 77 12.61 -10.86 -2.64
C SER A 77 11.34 -10.28 -3.25
N HIS A 78 11.35 -8.98 -3.56
CA HIS A 78 10.24 -8.28 -4.22
C HIS A 78 10.35 -8.26 -5.75
N GLY A 79 11.37 -8.91 -6.33
CA GLY A 79 11.60 -8.92 -7.78
C GLY A 79 12.00 -7.56 -8.34
N MET A 80 12.52 -6.66 -7.48
CA MET A 80 12.93 -5.32 -7.88
C MET A 80 14.43 -5.22 -8.13
#